data_AF-A0A6G6IS05-F1
#
_entry.id   AF-A0A6G6IS05-F1
#
_cell.length_a   1.000
_cell.length_b   1.000
_cell.length_c   1.000
_cell.angle_alpha   90.00
_cell.angle_beta   90.00
_cell.angle_gamma   90.00
#
_symmetry.space_group_name_H-M   'P 1'
#
loop_
_entity.id
_entity.type
_entity.pdbx_description
1 polymer ?
#
loop_
_entity_poly.entity_id
_entity_poly.type
_entity_poly.pdbx_seq_one_letter_code
_entity_poly.pdbx_strand_id
1 'polypeptide(L)'
;MLLLLCCEAWADTQPLQILHEVRSRGYLLCASAMVYYAPQDKEPDPRSLASYFDSLNQLQTRNVQLGRPDVLSETLEQMVQLLDSLEDLPRRDAARYPDKIGRLLVLQWRLDNWAAEQYLAQSGDSGGLLPSLHRQSLDIARMLLDYQARWYRMPTDQRTGLQPEERTALDGQIQERFERLLREYPDQAEQFDKLRKSYRYVRAQLLEPNPSLLQGGVEFYLVRNVIDLDELAMRLSIAELGGEASVGR
;
A
#
# COMPACT_ATOMS: atom_id res chain seq x y z
N MET A 1 -39.31 8.28 -33.13
CA MET A 1 -37.86 8.04 -33.25
C MET A 1 -37.16 9.07 -32.39
N LEU A 2 -36.80 8.69 -31.16
CA LEU A 2 -36.08 9.53 -30.19
C LEU A 2 -34.94 8.64 -29.65
N LEU A 3 -33.86 8.64 -30.40
CA LEU A 3 -32.53 8.24 -29.94
C LEU A 3 -31.91 9.51 -29.38
N LEU A 4 -31.54 9.56 -28.11
CA LEU A 4 -30.43 10.37 -27.59
C LEU A 4 -30.29 10.18 -26.07
N LEU A 5 -29.02 10.03 -25.66
CA LEU A 5 -28.46 10.05 -24.31
C LEU A 5 -28.18 8.69 -23.66
N CYS A 6 -27.37 7.87 -24.35
CA CYS A 6 -26.31 7.16 -23.63
C CYS A 6 -25.20 8.19 -23.33
N CYS A 7 -25.29 8.88 -22.19
CA CYS A 7 -24.06 9.35 -21.56
C CYS A 7 -23.39 8.08 -21.04
N GLU A 8 -22.42 7.55 -21.77
CA GLU A 8 -21.45 6.69 -21.12
C GLU A 8 -20.69 7.60 -20.16
N ALA A 9 -21.00 7.49 -18.87
CA ALA A 9 -20.20 8.10 -17.82
C ALA A 9 -18.86 7.34 -17.78
N TRP A 10 -17.93 7.76 -18.63
CA TRP A 10 -16.56 7.27 -18.58
C TRP A 10 -15.95 7.83 -17.30
N ALA A 11 -15.78 6.95 -16.30
CA ALA A 11 -15.16 7.31 -15.04
C ALA A 11 -13.69 7.64 -15.32
N ASP A 12 -13.29 8.88 -15.00
CA ASP A 12 -11.88 9.25 -14.96
C ASP A 12 -11.17 8.34 -13.95
N THR A 13 -10.29 7.47 -14.44
CA THR A 13 -9.58 6.47 -13.63
C THR A 13 -8.40 7.07 -12.88
N GLN A 14 -7.96 8.29 -13.24
CA GLN A 14 -6.82 8.96 -12.63
C GLN A 14 -7.07 9.33 -11.15
N PRO A 15 -8.20 9.93 -10.75
CA PRO A 15 -8.54 10.13 -9.34
C PRO A 15 -8.53 8.84 -8.52
N LEU A 16 -9.04 7.73 -9.07
CA LEU A 16 -9.03 6.41 -8.41
C LEU A 16 -7.61 5.89 -8.21
N GLN A 17 -6.74 6.01 -9.21
CA GLN A 17 -5.33 5.67 -9.09
C GLN A 17 -4.65 6.48 -7.99
N ILE A 18 -4.86 7.81 -7.96
CA ILE A 18 -4.26 8.69 -6.95
C ILE A 18 -4.74 8.31 -5.54
N LEU A 19 -6.03 8.05 -5.35
CA LEU A 19 -6.59 7.63 -4.07
C LEU A 19 -6.08 6.26 -3.63
N HIS A 20 -5.95 5.31 -4.55
CA HIS A 20 -5.33 4.02 -4.26
C HIS A 20 -3.88 4.18 -3.83
N GLU A 21 -3.10 5.00 -4.51
CA GLU A 21 -1.70 5.24 -4.15
C GLU A 21 -1.54 5.96 -2.82
N VAL A 22 -2.46 6.85 -2.43
CA VAL A 22 -2.49 7.39 -1.06
C VAL A 22 -2.54 6.25 -0.06
N ARG A 23 -3.40 5.26 -0.29
CA ARG A 23 -3.56 4.11 0.61
C ARG A 23 -2.32 3.21 0.61
N SER A 24 -1.87 2.75 -0.56
CA SER A 24 -0.73 1.83 -0.66
C SER A 24 0.54 2.46 -0.10
N ARG A 25 0.81 3.74 -0.41
CA ARG A 25 1.98 4.46 0.12
C ARG A 25 1.90 4.73 1.61
N GLY A 26 0.70 4.92 2.18
CA GLY A 26 0.50 4.97 3.63
C GLY A 26 0.95 3.70 4.34
N TYR A 27 0.57 2.53 3.81
CA TYR A 27 1.03 1.23 4.31
C TYR A 27 2.55 1.06 4.16
N LEU A 28 3.11 1.37 2.98
CA LEU A 28 4.56 1.23 2.73
C LEU A 28 5.41 2.17 3.60
N LEU A 29 4.95 3.41 3.82
CA LEU A 29 5.58 4.37 4.73
C LEU A 29 5.73 3.76 6.13
N CYS A 30 4.64 3.24 6.69
CA CYS A 30 4.66 2.69 8.04
C CYS A 30 5.47 1.39 8.12
N ALA A 31 5.33 0.49 7.15
CA ALA A 31 6.09 -0.75 7.13
C ALA A 31 7.61 -0.47 7.09
N SER A 32 8.04 0.45 6.24
CA SER A 32 9.47 0.83 6.11
C SER A 32 9.97 1.57 7.36
N ALA A 33 9.15 2.47 7.93
CA ALA A 33 9.49 3.18 9.17
C ALA A 33 9.64 2.22 10.36
N MET A 34 8.81 1.17 10.46
CA MET A 34 8.92 0.14 11.50
C MET A 34 10.23 -0.63 11.41
N VAL A 35 10.68 -0.97 10.20
CA VAL A 35 11.98 -1.63 10.01
C VAL A 35 13.11 -0.68 10.37
N TYR A 36 13.08 0.55 9.86
CA TYR A 36 14.16 1.51 10.13
C TYR A 36 14.24 1.89 11.62
N TYR A 37 13.12 2.10 12.31
CA TYR A 37 13.06 2.46 13.72
C TYR A 37 12.87 1.26 14.67
N ALA A 38 13.26 0.05 14.25
CA ALA A 38 13.25 -1.13 15.10
C ALA A 38 14.16 -0.93 16.34
N PRO A 39 13.62 -1.01 17.58
CA PRO A 39 14.40 -0.71 18.79
C PRO A 39 15.57 -1.67 19.05
N GLN A 40 15.49 -2.89 18.52
CA GLN A 40 16.51 -3.93 18.66
C GLN A 40 17.72 -3.73 17.73
N ASP A 41 17.57 -2.94 16.67
CA ASP A 41 18.57 -2.82 15.61
C ASP A 41 19.56 -1.71 15.91
N LYS A 42 20.83 -2.09 16.02
CA LYS A 42 21.94 -1.14 16.25
C LYS A 42 22.34 -0.42 14.97
N GLU A 43 22.23 -1.10 13.84
CA GLU A 43 22.56 -0.61 12.50
C GLU A 43 21.34 -0.87 11.59
N PRO A 44 20.42 0.11 11.47
CA PRO A 44 19.22 -0.07 10.65
C PRO A 44 19.58 -0.15 9.16
N ASP A 45 18.78 -0.88 8.37
CA ASP A 45 18.98 -0.95 6.91
C ASP A 45 18.72 0.44 6.28
N PRO A 46 19.71 1.07 5.61
CA PRO A 46 19.52 2.35 4.93
C PRO A 46 18.51 2.28 3.78
N ARG A 47 18.17 1.08 3.28
CA ARG A 47 17.13 0.90 2.26
C ARG A 47 15.75 1.24 2.82
N SER A 48 15.44 0.82 4.05
CA SER A 48 14.15 1.13 4.69
C SER A 48 14.02 2.64 4.98
N LEU A 49 15.13 3.33 5.25
CA LEU A 49 15.19 4.81 5.32
C LEU A 49 14.74 5.44 3.99
N ALA A 50 15.38 5.02 2.89
CA ALA A 50 15.05 5.51 1.56
C ALA A 50 13.60 5.18 1.16
N SER A 51 13.12 3.97 1.47
CA SER A 51 11.76 3.53 1.15
C SER A 51 10.68 4.31 1.90
N TYR A 52 10.90 4.64 3.18
CA TYR A 52 9.93 5.44 3.92
C TYR A 52 9.94 6.90 3.40
N PHE A 53 11.10 7.50 3.12
CA PHE A 53 11.16 8.85 2.55
C PHE A 53 10.52 8.94 1.17
N ASP A 54 10.76 7.95 0.29
CA ASP A 54 10.07 7.88 -1.00
C ASP A 54 8.55 7.84 -0.81
N SER A 55 8.06 6.97 0.08
CA SER A 55 6.62 6.86 0.35
C SER A 55 6.02 8.16 0.88
N LEU A 56 6.72 8.88 1.76
CA LEU A 56 6.29 10.19 2.27
C LEU A 56 6.23 11.24 1.15
N ASN A 57 7.26 11.31 0.30
CA ASN A 57 7.29 12.25 -0.83
C ASN A 57 6.16 11.97 -1.84
N GLN A 58 5.88 10.69 -2.12
CA GLN A 58 4.77 10.30 -2.97
C GLN A 58 3.42 10.72 -2.36
N LEU A 59 3.22 10.49 -1.06
CA LEU A 59 2.00 10.93 -0.35
C LEU A 59 1.80 12.45 -0.42
N GLN A 60 2.85 13.23 -0.19
CA GLN A 60 2.80 14.70 -0.31
C GLN A 60 2.44 15.12 -1.75
N THR A 61 3.02 14.45 -2.75
CA THR A 61 2.71 14.69 -4.15
C THR A 61 1.24 14.38 -4.46
N ARG A 62 0.73 13.24 -4.00
CA ARG A 62 -0.69 12.86 -4.17
C ARG A 62 -1.63 13.82 -3.47
N ASN A 63 -1.28 14.33 -2.29
CA ASN A 63 -2.06 15.35 -1.61
C ASN A 63 -2.21 16.62 -2.46
N VAL A 64 -1.12 17.08 -3.11
CA VAL A 64 -1.18 18.22 -4.03
C VAL A 64 -2.04 17.90 -5.25
N GLN A 65 -1.91 16.71 -5.83
CA GLN A 65 -2.69 16.29 -7.01
C GLN A 65 -4.20 16.18 -6.71
N LEU A 66 -4.58 15.87 -5.47
CA LEU A 66 -5.97 15.86 -5.00
C LEU A 66 -6.50 17.25 -4.62
N GLY A 67 -5.73 18.32 -4.81
CA GLY A 67 -6.15 19.68 -4.46
C GLY A 67 -6.06 19.99 -2.97
N ARG A 68 -5.24 19.25 -2.21
CA ARG A 68 -5.01 19.39 -0.76
C ARG A 68 -6.28 19.30 0.10
N PRO A 69 -6.99 18.15 0.10
CA PRO A 69 -8.11 17.96 1.01
C PRO A 69 -7.69 18.16 2.47
N ASP A 70 -8.50 18.86 3.27
CA ASP A 70 -8.16 19.23 4.65
C ASP A 70 -7.78 18.00 5.49
N VAL A 71 -8.60 16.94 5.44
CA VAL A 71 -8.37 15.70 6.20
C VAL A 71 -7.03 15.05 5.84
N LEU A 72 -6.69 14.99 4.55
CA LEU A 72 -5.44 14.40 4.09
C LEU A 72 -4.25 15.28 4.47
N SER A 73 -4.37 16.60 4.27
CA SER A 73 -3.32 17.57 4.59
C SER A 73 -2.99 17.57 6.08
N GLU A 74 -3.99 17.68 6.95
CA GLU A 74 -3.81 17.61 8.40
C GLU A 74 -3.19 16.29 8.86
N THR A 75 -3.59 15.17 8.25
CA THR A 75 -3.06 13.85 8.61
C THR A 75 -1.60 13.74 8.19
N LEU A 76 -1.24 14.19 6.99
CA LEU A 76 0.15 14.19 6.52
C LEU A 76 1.04 15.15 7.30
N GLU A 77 0.56 16.32 7.68
CA GLU A 77 1.31 17.25 8.54
C GLU A 77 1.64 16.61 9.89
N GLN A 78 0.68 15.91 10.50
CA GLN A 78 0.92 15.17 11.75
C GLN A 78 1.88 14.00 11.56
N MET A 79 1.83 13.30 10.42
CA MET A 79 2.78 12.23 10.11
C MET A 79 4.20 12.78 9.96
N VAL A 80 4.37 13.91 9.25
CA VAL A 80 5.67 14.60 9.09
C VAL A 80 6.23 15.01 10.44
N GLN A 81 5.45 15.72 11.27
CA GLN A 81 5.89 16.14 12.61
C GLN A 81 6.33 14.96 13.48
N LEU A 82 5.66 13.82 13.35
CA LEU A 82 5.98 12.62 14.10
C LEU A 82 7.28 11.97 13.60
N LEU A 83 7.50 11.94 12.29
CA LEU A 83 8.72 11.44 11.65
C LEU A 83 9.92 12.35 11.96
N ASP A 84 9.77 13.68 11.87
CA ASP A 84 10.81 14.63 12.29
C ASP A 84 11.21 14.36 13.75
N SER A 85 10.22 14.15 14.62
CA SER A 85 10.48 13.83 16.03
C SER A 85 11.09 12.45 16.27
N LEU A 86 11.02 11.53 15.31
CA LEU A 86 11.71 10.24 15.31
C LEU A 86 13.16 10.39 14.84
N GLU A 87 13.40 11.22 13.82
CA GLU A 87 14.74 11.58 13.34
C GLU A 87 15.58 12.28 14.40
N ASP A 88 14.96 13.18 15.18
CA ASP A 88 15.61 13.88 16.29
C ASP A 88 15.95 12.98 17.49
N LEU A 89 15.39 11.76 17.55
CA LEU A 89 15.64 10.84 18.65
C LEU A 89 16.87 9.95 18.37
N PRO A 90 17.94 10.10 19.16
CA PRO A 90 19.12 9.27 18.97
C PRO A 90 18.83 7.81 19.35
N ARG A 91 19.54 6.87 18.72
CA ARG A 91 19.35 5.43 18.91
C ARG A 91 19.51 4.95 20.36
N ARG A 92 20.27 5.67 21.19
CA ARG A 92 20.36 5.39 22.63
C ARG A 92 19.01 5.49 23.36
N ASP A 93 18.07 6.26 22.78
CA ASP A 93 16.72 6.47 23.29
C ASP A 93 15.68 5.62 22.53
N ALA A 94 16.10 4.56 21.82
CA ALA A 94 15.24 3.72 20.98
C ALA A 94 14.04 3.08 21.72
N ALA A 95 14.09 2.98 23.05
CA ALA A 95 12.95 2.59 23.88
C ALA A 95 11.72 3.52 23.71
N ARG A 96 11.91 4.73 23.16
CA ARG A 96 10.85 5.71 22.90
C ARG A 96 10.28 5.62 21.47
N TYR A 97 10.91 4.86 20.56
CA TYR A 97 10.40 4.69 19.20
C TYR A 97 9.02 4.04 19.14
N PRO A 98 8.69 3.02 19.96
CA PRO A 98 7.40 2.35 19.82
C PRO A 98 6.17 3.23 20.01
N ASP A 99 6.19 4.15 20.97
CA ASP A 99 5.08 5.09 21.16
C ASP A 99 4.85 5.97 19.92
N LYS A 100 5.94 6.48 19.34
CA LYS A 100 5.86 7.31 18.13
C LYS A 100 5.41 6.51 16.91
N ILE A 101 5.93 5.29 16.72
CA ILE A 101 5.47 4.45 15.62
C ILE A 101 4.02 4.01 15.82
N GLY A 102 3.58 3.71 17.04
CA GLY A 102 2.16 3.42 17.32
C GLY A 102 1.24 4.57 16.92
N ARG A 103 1.62 5.82 17.23
CA ARG A 103 0.90 7.01 16.75
C ARG A 103 0.93 7.16 15.22
N LEU A 104 2.02 6.78 14.57
CA LEU A 104 2.14 6.81 13.11
C LEU A 104 1.16 5.82 12.46
N LEU A 105 1.00 4.62 13.05
CA LEU A 105 0.03 3.62 12.59
C LEU A 105 -1.42 4.11 12.72
N VAL A 106 -1.75 4.85 13.79
CA VAL A 106 -3.08 5.47 13.94
C VAL A 106 -3.35 6.49 12.84
N LEU A 107 -2.35 7.31 12.48
CA LEU A 107 -2.47 8.28 11.38
C LEU A 107 -2.60 7.58 10.02
N GLN A 108 -1.85 6.49 9.80
CA GLN A 108 -1.99 5.67 8.60
C GLN A 108 -3.38 5.06 8.47
N TRP A 109 -3.97 4.58 9.56
CA TRP A 109 -5.35 4.08 9.57
C TRP A 109 -6.36 5.18 9.23
N ARG A 110 -6.20 6.39 9.79
CA ARG A 110 -7.05 7.55 9.44
C ARG A 110 -6.95 7.89 7.95
N LEU A 111 -5.72 7.90 7.41
CA LEU A 111 -5.45 8.17 6.01
C LEU A 111 -6.06 7.11 5.09
N ASP A 112 -5.89 5.82 5.41
CA ASP A 112 -6.44 4.70 4.63
C ASP A 112 -7.97 4.74 4.61
N ASN A 113 -8.62 4.96 5.75
CA ASN A 113 -10.09 5.06 5.82
C ASN A 113 -10.62 6.21 4.99
N TRP A 114 -10.04 7.40 5.15
CA TRP A 114 -10.46 8.57 4.37
C TRP A 114 -10.33 8.29 2.87
N ALA A 115 -9.18 7.79 2.43
CA ALA A 115 -8.96 7.51 1.01
C ALA A 115 -9.82 6.35 0.50
N ALA A 116 -10.13 5.35 1.34
CA ALA A 116 -11.06 4.27 1.00
C ALA A 116 -12.49 4.78 0.81
N GLU A 117 -12.96 5.69 1.67
CA GLU A 117 -14.27 6.34 1.52
C GLU A 117 -14.34 7.15 0.23
N GLN A 118 -13.31 7.96 -0.08
CA GLN A 118 -13.25 8.71 -1.33
C GLN A 118 -13.19 7.79 -2.54
N TYR A 119 -12.43 6.70 -2.45
CA TYR A 119 -12.30 5.72 -3.54
C TYR A 119 -13.65 5.07 -3.84
N LEU A 120 -14.37 4.61 -2.82
CA LEU A 120 -15.69 3.98 -2.98
C LEU A 120 -16.73 4.95 -3.55
N ALA A 121 -16.68 6.22 -3.14
CA ALA A 121 -17.58 7.25 -3.68
C ALA A 121 -17.37 7.50 -5.18
N GLN A 122 -16.16 7.24 -5.70
CA GLN A 122 -15.79 7.50 -7.08
C GLN A 122 -15.77 6.25 -7.97
N SER A 123 -15.56 5.07 -7.40
CA SER A 123 -15.32 3.84 -8.18
C SER A 123 -16.56 3.29 -8.88
N GLY A 124 -17.77 3.70 -8.44
CA GLY A 124 -19.01 3.05 -8.85
C GLY A 124 -19.01 1.54 -8.54
N ASP A 125 -19.89 0.79 -9.19
CA ASP A 125 -20.05 -0.67 -9.01
C ASP A 125 -19.34 -1.49 -10.11
N SER A 126 -18.32 -0.91 -10.73
CA SER A 126 -17.67 -1.48 -11.91
C SER A 126 -16.52 -2.42 -11.50
N GLY A 127 -16.76 -3.73 -11.58
CA GLY A 127 -15.67 -4.71 -11.56
C GLY A 127 -14.71 -4.54 -12.75
N GLY A 128 -13.48 -5.04 -12.64
CA GLY A 128 -12.51 -4.97 -13.73
C GLY A 128 -11.06 -5.15 -13.29
N LEU A 129 -10.14 -4.90 -14.23
CA LEU A 129 -8.71 -5.08 -14.01
C LEU A 129 -8.18 -4.08 -12.99
N LEU A 130 -8.43 -2.79 -13.21
CA LEU A 130 -7.89 -1.72 -12.37
C LEU A 130 -8.30 -1.86 -10.88
N PRO A 131 -9.60 -2.02 -10.53
CA PRO A 131 -9.99 -2.29 -9.14
C PRO A 131 -9.38 -3.58 -8.57
N SER A 132 -9.17 -4.61 -9.40
CA SER A 132 -8.53 -5.86 -8.97
C SER A 132 -7.05 -5.66 -8.66
N LEU A 133 -6.32 -4.87 -9.44
CA LEU A 133 -4.92 -4.52 -9.18
C LEU A 133 -4.79 -3.67 -7.92
N HIS A 134 -5.63 -2.64 -7.77
CA HIS A 134 -5.67 -1.81 -6.56
C HIS A 134 -5.89 -2.67 -5.32
N ARG A 135 -6.89 -3.55 -5.38
CA ARG A 135 -7.19 -4.43 -4.25
C ARG A 135 -6.06 -5.41 -3.95
N GLN A 136 -5.45 -6.01 -4.98
CA GLN A 136 -4.30 -6.90 -4.83
C GLN A 136 -3.13 -6.20 -4.12
N SER A 137 -2.80 -5.00 -4.57
CA SER A 137 -1.72 -4.18 -4.04
C SER A 137 -1.97 -3.85 -2.56
N LEU A 138 -3.18 -3.39 -2.23
CA LEU A 138 -3.55 -3.07 -0.85
C LEU A 138 -3.53 -4.27 0.07
N ASP A 139 -4.04 -5.42 -0.37
CA ASP A 139 -4.05 -6.63 0.44
C ASP A 139 -2.61 -7.09 0.73
N ILE A 140 -1.68 -6.97 -0.23
CA ILE A 140 -0.25 -7.24 -0.02
C ILE A 140 0.40 -6.21 0.93
N ALA A 141 0.11 -4.92 0.76
CA ALA A 141 0.64 -3.86 1.61
C ALA A 141 0.17 -4.02 3.07
N ARG A 142 -1.09 -4.41 3.27
CA ARG A 142 -1.65 -4.73 4.58
C ARG A 142 -0.99 -5.96 5.20
N MET A 143 -0.77 -7.02 4.42
CA MET A 143 -0.05 -8.22 4.87
C MET A 143 1.39 -7.89 5.28
N LEU A 144 2.08 -7.01 4.55
CA LEU A 144 3.41 -6.53 4.90
C LEU A 144 3.40 -5.77 6.24
N LEU A 145 2.49 -4.82 6.41
CA LEU A 145 2.42 -4.03 7.65
C LEU A 145 2.13 -4.93 8.86
N ASP A 146 1.20 -5.87 8.74
CA ASP A 146 0.91 -6.87 9.76
C ASP A 146 2.12 -7.78 10.06
N TYR A 147 2.88 -8.19 9.04
CA TYR A 147 4.13 -8.91 9.23
C TYR A 147 5.12 -8.10 10.08
N GLN A 148 5.34 -6.82 9.76
CA GLN A 148 6.25 -5.96 10.52
C GLN A 148 5.75 -5.73 11.96
N ALA A 149 4.45 -5.50 12.13
CA ALA A 149 3.84 -5.25 13.43
C ALA A 149 3.99 -6.39 14.43
N ARG A 150 4.02 -7.65 13.98
CA ARG A 150 4.27 -8.79 14.89
C ARG A 150 5.66 -8.79 15.50
N TRP A 151 6.66 -8.29 14.79
CA TRP A 151 8.05 -8.28 15.25
C TRP A 151 8.42 -6.98 15.96
N TYR A 152 7.69 -5.91 15.64
CA TYR A 152 7.86 -4.62 16.27
C TYR A 152 7.22 -4.62 17.67
N ARG A 153 8.05 -4.53 18.72
CA ARG A 153 7.59 -4.60 20.12
C ARG A 153 6.79 -3.36 20.53
N MET A 154 5.51 -3.33 20.19
CA MET A 154 4.58 -2.25 20.57
C MET A 154 4.07 -2.36 22.02
N PRO A 155 3.75 -1.22 22.66
CA PRO A 155 2.92 -1.16 23.86
C PRO A 155 1.60 -1.92 23.66
N THR A 156 1.11 -2.62 24.68
CA THR A 156 -0.04 -3.53 24.56
C THR A 156 -1.33 -2.81 24.11
N ASP A 157 -1.52 -1.57 24.53
CA ASP A 157 -2.65 -0.69 24.18
C ASP A 157 -2.58 -0.15 22.74
N GLN A 158 -1.41 -0.24 22.10
CA GLN A 158 -1.16 0.21 20.72
C GLN A 158 -0.92 -0.97 19.76
N ARG A 159 -1.10 -2.22 20.22
CA ARG A 159 -0.96 -3.40 19.37
C ARG A 159 -2.08 -3.45 18.36
N THR A 160 -1.76 -3.07 17.14
CA THR A 160 -2.61 -3.22 15.96
C THR A 160 -2.02 -4.30 15.05
N GLY A 161 -2.82 -5.25 14.62
CA GLY A 161 -2.37 -6.32 13.73
C GLY A 161 -3.51 -7.29 13.42
N LEU A 162 -3.33 -8.12 12.40
CA LEU A 162 -4.33 -9.11 12.02
C LEU A 162 -4.35 -10.25 13.03
N GLN A 163 -5.55 -10.69 13.40
CA GLN A 163 -5.73 -11.97 14.07
C GLN A 163 -5.26 -13.11 13.14
N PRO A 164 -4.85 -14.27 13.68
CA PRO A 164 -4.39 -15.40 12.87
C PRO A 164 -5.38 -15.82 11.77
N GLU A 165 -6.68 -15.81 12.07
CA GLU A 165 -7.75 -16.12 11.12
C GLU A 165 -7.87 -15.06 10.01
N GLU A 166 -7.83 -13.78 10.37
CA GLU A 166 -7.87 -12.66 9.41
C GLU A 166 -6.66 -12.68 8.47
N ARG A 167 -5.48 -13.01 9.00
CA ARG A 167 -4.25 -13.15 8.21
C ARG A 167 -4.36 -14.30 7.22
N THR A 168 -4.89 -15.44 7.65
CA THR A 168 -5.11 -16.62 6.80
C THR A 168 -6.14 -16.30 5.71
N ALA A 169 -7.22 -15.60 6.06
CA ALA A 169 -8.22 -15.15 5.11
C ALA A 169 -7.64 -14.16 4.08
N LEU A 170 -6.82 -13.19 4.53
CA LEU A 170 -6.16 -12.23 3.65
C LEU A 170 -5.20 -12.92 2.67
N ASP A 171 -4.41 -13.88 3.14
CA ASP A 171 -3.55 -14.71 2.29
C ASP A 171 -4.35 -15.52 1.26
N GLY A 172 -5.49 -16.09 1.65
CA GLY A 172 -6.41 -16.76 0.73
C GLY A 172 -6.93 -15.82 -0.36
N GLN A 173 -7.39 -14.63 0.01
CA GLN A 173 -7.89 -13.60 -0.91
C GLN A 173 -6.81 -13.15 -1.92
N ILE A 174 -5.58 -12.96 -1.45
CA ILE A 174 -4.42 -12.63 -2.29
C ILE A 174 -4.17 -13.71 -3.34
N GLN A 175 -4.23 -14.99 -2.94
CA GLN A 175 -3.99 -16.10 -3.85
C GLN A 175 -5.10 -16.29 -4.87
N GLU A 176 -6.36 -16.26 -4.43
CA GLU A 176 -7.53 -16.38 -5.31
C GLU A 176 -7.55 -15.27 -6.35
N ARG A 177 -7.19 -14.04 -5.97
CA ARG A 177 -7.15 -12.91 -6.89
C ARG A 177 -5.99 -13.00 -7.87
N PHE A 178 -4.82 -13.49 -7.49
CA PHE A 178 -3.77 -13.81 -8.47
C PHE A 178 -4.23 -14.86 -9.49
N GLU A 179 -4.93 -15.91 -9.05
CA GLU A 179 -5.46 -16.94 -9.96
C GLU A 179 -6.51 -16.40 -10.90
N ARG A 180 -7.37 -15.50 -10.41
CA ARG A 180 -8.34 -14.79 -11.23
C ARG A 180 -7.66 -13.89 -12.26
N LEU A 181 -6.72 -13.06 -11.83
CA LEU A 181 -5.97 -12.15 -12.72
C LEU A 181 -5.26 -12.91 -13.85
N LEU A 182 -4.62 -14.04 -13.53
CA LEU A 182 -3.98 -14.91 -14.52
C LEU A 182 -4.95 -15.50 -15.55
N ARG A 183 -6.20 -15.76 -15.15
CA ARG A 183 -7.23 -16.37 -16.01
C ARG A 183 -7.93 -15.34 -16.88
N GLU A 184 -8.27 -14.19 -16.30
CA GLU A 184 -9.10 -13.16 -16.93
C GLU A 184 -8.28 -12.22 -17.83
N TYR A 185 -6.97 -12.11 -17.58
CA TYR A 185 -6.10 -11.13 -18.24
C TYR A 185 -4.82 -11.81 -18.78
N PRO A 186 -4.94 -12.69 -19.79
CA PRO A 186 -3.82 -13.48 -20.31
C PRO A 186 -2.69 -12.62 -20.90
N ASP A 187 -3.01 -11.44 -21.42
CA ASP A 187 -2.03 -10.51 -21.99
C ASP A 187 -1.04 -9.97 -20.95
N GLN A 188 -1.40 -10.00 -19.67
CA GLN A 188 -0.54 -9.60 -18.54
C GLN A 188 -0.08 -10.80 -17.70
N ALA A 189 -0.34 -12.04 -18.15
CA ALA A 189 -0.11 -13.25 -17.34
C ALA A 189 1.34 -13.43 -16.89
N GLU A 190 2.33 -13.09 -17.71
CA GLU A 190 3.74 -13.16 -17.34
C GLU A 190 4.06 -12.24 -16.13
N GLN A 191 3.51 -11.03 -16.13
CA GLN A 191 3.70 -10.07 -15.03
C GLN A 191 3.04 -10.60 -13.75
N PHE A 192 1.81 -11.10 -13.84
CA PHE A 192 1.11 -11.68 -12.68
C PHE A 192 1.79 -12.93 -12.14
N ASP A 193 2.31 -13.79 -13.00
CA ASP A 193 3.02 -15.00 -12.58
C ASP A 193 4.31 -14.66 -11.83
N LYS A 194 5.07 -13.65 -12.29
CA LYS A 194 6.24 -13.13 -11.59
C LYS A 194 5.88 -12.61 -10.19
N LEU A 195 4.85 -11.77 -10.08
CA LEU A 195 4.40 -11.20 -8.80
C LEU A 195 3.89 -12.28 -7.84
N ARG A 196 3.12 -13.24 -8.37
CA ARG A 196 2.63 -14.40 -7.62
C ARG A 196 3.79 -15.27 -7.10
N LYS A 197 4.82 -15.51 -7.91
CA LYS A 197 6.02 -16.26 -7.50
C LYS A 197 6.77 -15.55 -6.36
N SER A 198 6.97 -14.24 -6.47
CA SER A 198 7.57 -13.41 -5.41
C SER A 198 6.77 -13.50 -4.09
N TYR A 199 5.44 -13.39 -4.16
CA TYR A 199 4.59 -13.53 -2.97
C TYR A 199 4.68 -14.94 -2.36
N ARG A 200 4.58 -15.99 -3.18
CA ARG A 200 4.67 -17.38 -2.73
C ARG A 200 6.01 -17.71 -2.09
N TYR A 201 7.10 -17.10 -2.56
CA TYR A 201 8.43 -17.28 -1.99
C TYR A 201 8.50 -16.87 -0.52
N VAL A 202 7.86 -15.77 -0.14
CA VAL A 202 7.85 -15.26 1.24
C VAL A 202 6.67 -15.72 2.08
N ARG A 203 5.65 -16.32 1.46
CA ARG A 203 4.36 -16.69 2.09
C ARG A 203 4.51 -17.50 3.39
N ALA A 204 5.41 -18.48 3.44
CA ALA A 204 5.60 -19.28 4.65
C ALA A 204 5.99 -18.40 5.87
N GLN A 205 6.83 -17.38 5.66
CA GLN A 205 7.24 -16.43 6.70
C GLN A 205 6.11 -15.47 7.09
N LEU A 206 5.18 -15.19 6.17
CA LEU A 206 4.00 -14.38 6.47
C LEU A 206 3.03 -15.11 7.39
N LEU A 207 2.89 -16.42 7.23
CA LEU A 207 1.94 -17.20 8.02
C LEU A 207 2.53 -17.72 9.33
N GLU A 208 3.81 -18.14 9.31
CA GLU A 208 4.45 -18.75 10.46
C GLU A 208 5.33 -17.77 11.25
N PRO A 209 5.24 -17.74 12.59
CA PRO A 209 6.17 -17.00 13.43
C PRO A 209 7.49 -17.78 13.55
N ASN A 210 8.35 -17.71 12.53
CA ASN A 210 9.69 -18.28 12.62
C ASN A 210 10.75 -17.19 12.88
N PRO A 211 11.30 -17.08 14.11
CA PRO A 211 12.28 -16.07 14.47
C PRO A 211 13.67 -16.27 13.84
N SER A 212 13.91 -17.38 13.12
CA SER A 212 15.23 -17.71 12.53
C SER A 212 15.38 -17.33 11.06
N LEU A 213 14.30 -16.91 10.39
CA LEU A 213 14.33 -16.49 8.99
C LEU A 213 14.54 -14.97 8.93
N LEU A 214 15.66 -14.58 8.32
CA LEU A 214 16.14 -13.20 8.16
C LEU A 214 15.03 -12.26 7.66
N GLN A 215 14.69 -11.26 8.47
CA GLN A 215 13.59 -10.30 8.26
C GLN A 215 13.70 -9.47 6.97
N GLY A 216 14.90 -9.24 6.45
CA GLY A 216 15.12 -8.33 5.30
C GLY A 216 14.60 -8.84 3.96
N GLY A 217 14.39 -10.15 3.79
CA GLY A 217 13.89 -10.70 2.53
C GLY A 217 12.41 -10.36 2.28
N VAL A 218 11.58 -10.47 3.31
CA VAL A 218 10.11 -10.33 3.19
C VAL A 218 9.72 -8.94 2.75
N GLU A 219 10.28 -7.91 3.40
CA GLU A 219 10.02 -6.51 3.07
C GLU A 219 10.33 -6.24 1.60
N PHE A 220 11.52 -6.63 1.13
CA PHE A 220 11.94 -6.40 -0.25
C PHE A 220 10.95 -6.96 -1.28
N TYR A 221 10.54 -8.22 -1.13
CA TYR A 221 9.61 -8.84 -2.09
C TYR A 221 8.21 -8.23 -2.04
N LEU A 222 7.68 -7.92 -0.84
CA LEU A 222 6.34 -7.37 -0.72
C LEU A 222 6.26 -5.90 -1.14
N VAL A 223 7.24 -5.07 -0.76
CA VAL A 223 7.33 -3.67 -1.22
C VAL A 223 7.41 -3.65 -2.75
N ARG A 224 8.26 -4.51 -3.34
CA ARG A 224 8.37 -4.57 -4.80
C ARG A 224 7.06 -5.00 -5.47
N ASN A 225 6.37 -6.00 -4.92
CA ASN A 225 5.08 -6.44 -5.45
C ASN A 225 4.03 -5.32 -5.43
N VAL A 226 3.95 -4.56 -4.34
CA VAL A 226 3.02 -3.41 -4.22
C VAL A 226 3.35 -2.37 -5.30
N ILE A 227 4.62 -1.96 -5.41
CA ILE A 227 5.05 -0.98 -6.41
C ILE A 227 4.79 -1.45 -7.84
N ASP A 228 5.12 -2.70 -8.17
CA ASP A 228 4.92 -3.25 -9.51
C ASP A 228 3.42 -3.32 -9.89
N LEU A 229 2.55 -3.63 -8.93
CA LEU A 229 1.10 -3.62 -9.13
C LEU A 229 0.56 -2.20 -9.34
N ASP A 230 1.04 -1.24 -8.55
CA ASP A 230 0.66 0.17 -8.66
C ASP A 230 1.14 0.79 -9.99
N GLU A 231 2.36 0.48 -10.42
CA GLU A 231 2.91 0.89 -11.72
C GLU A 231 2.17 0.24 -12.90
N LEU A 232 1.75 -1.03 -12.77
CA LEU A 232 0.91 -1.68 -13.78
C LEU A 232 -0.47 -1.00 -13.86
N ALA A 233 -1.10 -0.73 -12.72
CA ALA A 233 -2.37 -0.01 -12.66
C ALA A 233 -2.27 1.38 -13.31
N MET A 234 -1.23 2.15 -12.99
CA MET A 234 -0.98 3.47 -13.59
C MET A 234 -0.78 3.40 -15.11
N ARG A 235 -0.01 2.43 -15.61
CA ARG A 235 0.19 2.28 -17.06
C ARG A 235 -1.12 1.97 -17.78
N LEU A 236 -1.98 1.17 -17.16
CA LEU A 236 -3.29 0.82 -17.72
C LEU A 236 -4.24 2.02 -17.70
N SER A 237 -4.27 2.79 -16.61
CA SER A 237 -5.09 4.02 -16.55
C SER A 237 -4.66 5.06 -17.59
N ILE A 238 -3.36 5.16 -17.90
CA ILE A 238 -2.85 6.05 -18.95
C ILE A 238 -3.16 5.51 -20.35
N ALA A 239 -3.06 4.19 -20.57
CA ALA A 239 -3.32 3.58 -21.87
C ALA A 239 -4.79 3.73 -22.29
N GLU A 240 -5.73 3.65 -21.34
CA GLU A 240 -7.15 3.93 -21.56
C GLU A 240 -7.38 5.39 -22.04
N LEU A 241 -6.62 6.36 -21.51
CA LEU A 241 -6.67 7.76 -21.95
C LEU A 241 -5.97 8.02 -23.29
N GLY A 242 -4.96 7.21 -23.66
CA GLY A 242 -4.17 7.38 -24.88
C GLY A 242 -4.73 6.70 -26.13
N GLY A 243 -5.56 5.67 -25.98
CA GLY A 243 -6.19 4.94 -27.08
C GLY A 243 -7.18 5.77 -27.91
N GLU A 244 -7.69 6.86 -27.36
CA GLU A 244 -8.69 7.72 -28.03
C GLU A 244 -8.08 8.76 -28.98
N ALA A 245 -6.79 9.10 -28.85
CA ALA A 245 -6.14 10.07 -29.75
C ALA A 245 -5.85 9.50 -31.16
N SER A 246 -6.08 8.20 -31.39
CA SER A 246 -5.75 7.49 -32.64
C SER A 246 -6.97 7.13 -33.51
N VAL A 247 -8.22 7.34 -33.05
CA VAL A 247 -9.44 6.95 -33.79
C VAL A 247 -10.17 8.17 -34.38
N GLY A 248 -9.42 9.23 -34.68
CA GLY A 248 -9.93 10.47 -35.26
C GLY A 248 -9.01 11.02 -36.35
N ARG A 249 -8.72 10.23 -37.39
CA ARG A 249 -8.26 10.72 -38.69
C ARG A 249 -8.84 9.89 -39.82
#